data_AF-A0A929KZG7-F1
#
_entry.id   AF-A0A929KZG7-F1
#
_cell.length_a   1.000
_cell.length_b   1.000
_cell.length_c   1.000
_cell.angle_alpha   90.00
_cell.angle_beta   90.00
_cell.angle_gamma   90.00
#
_symmetry.space_group_name_H-M   'P 1'
#
loop_
_entity.id
_entity.type
_entity.pdbx_description
1 polymer ?
#
loop_
_entity_poly.entity_id
_entity_poly.type
_entity_poly.pdbx_seq_one_letter_code
_entity_poly.pdbx_strand_id
1 'polypeptide(L)'
;MKKYLVILGLMFCAVTSRAQTLAFGDMVDLVNLSVPQIELVLIQTGKFKINDKQEIYGQILNYYQTIDKNKTPIKGETMIVGAYRTTADGMKLKTITYNTIYEAFVENLMKQIVRFGYKQTFKGHDRVKRMFIFDNQLNHITVLFKNDHSLNSIIIRQKELGIEP
;
A
#
# COMPACT_ATOMS: atom_id res chain seq x y z
N MET A 1 -36.89 -32.77 6.92
CA MET A 1 -35.87 -32.23 7.86
C MET A 1 -34.52 -31.84 7.21
N LYS A 2 -34.22 -32.18 5.95
CA LYS A 2 -32.95 -31.80 5.28
C LYS A 2 -32.90 -30.37 4.71
N LYS A 3 -34.04 -29.68 4.58
CA LYS A 3 -34.15 -28.35 3.96
C LYS A 3 -33.71 -27.19 4.87
N TYR A 4 -33.68 -27.41 6.19
CA TYR A 4 -33.32 -26.37 7.16
C TYR A 4 -31.80 -26.24 7.40
N LEU A 5 -31.02 -27.27 7.04
CA LEU A 5 -29.55 -27.23 7.14
C LEU A 5 -28.90 -26.29 6.12
N VAL A 6 -29.50 -26.15 4.93
CA VAL A 6 -29.00 -25.24 3.89
C VAL A 6 -29.22 -23.77 4.28
N ILE A 7 -30.34 -23.47 4.95
CA ILE A 7 -30.65 -22.12 5.44
C ILE A 7 -29.75 -21.75 6.62
N LEU A 8 -29.43 -22.71 7.51
CA LEU A 8 -28.49 -22.50 8.60
C LEU A 8 -27.06 -22.27 8.09
N GLY A 9 -26.65 -22.95 7.00
CA GLY A 9 -25.34 -22.76 6.36
C GLY A 9 -25.18 -21.40 5.68
N LEU A 10 -26.24 -20.84 5.10
CA LEU A 10 -26.23 -19.51 4.46
C LEU A 10 -26.08 -18.35 5.46
N MET A 11 -26.54 -18.50 6.70
CA MET A 11 -26.39 -17.46 7.73
C MET A 11 -24.96 -17.33 8.29
N PHE A 12 -24.09 -18.33 8.11
CA PHE A 12 -22.68 -18.27 8.56
C PHE A 12 -21.72 -17.61 7.56
N CYS A 13 -22.18 -17.24 6.37
CA CYS A 13 -21.36 -16.53 5.38
C CYS A 13 -21.33 -14.99 5.56
N ALA A 14 -21.95 -14.45 6.61
CA ALA A 14 -21.91 -13.02 6.93
C ALA A 14 -20.57 -12.56 7.56
N VAL A 15 -19.47 -13.24 7.24
CA VAL A 15 -18.13 -12.70 7.50
C VAL A 15 -17.99 -11.50 6.56
N THR A 16 -18.00 -10.30 7.13
CA THR A 16 -17.80 -9.06 6.37
C THR A 16 -16.41 -9.11 5.73
N SER A 17 -16.32 -9.58 4.49
CA SER A 17 -15.07 -9.56 3.72
C SER A 17 -14.76 -8.10 3.43
N ARG A 18 -13.84 -7.50 4.19
CA ARG A 18 -13.24 -6.23 3.81
C ARG A 18 -12.36 -6.51 2.59
N ALA A 19 -12.75 -5.98 1.45
CA ALA A 19 -11.92 -6.02 0.26
C ALA A 19 -10.82 -4.96 0.40
N GLN A 20 -9.62 -5.30 -0.06
CA GLN A 20 -8.51 -4.38 -0.18
C GLN A 20 -8.91 -3.12 -0.95
N THR A 21 -8.49 -1.94 -0.46
CA THR A 21 -8.96 -0.67 -0.99
C THR A 21 -8.29 -0.31 -2.33
N LEU A 22 -6.98 -0.57 -2.46
CA LEU A 22 -6.15 -0.27 -3.64
C LEU A 22 -5.51 -1.53 -4.21
N ALA A 23 -5.53 -1.68 -5.53
CA ALA A 23 -4.72 -2.67 -6.22
C ALA A 23 -3.27 -2.20 -6.34
N PHE A 24 -2.36 -3.13 -6.64
CA PHE A 24 -0.95 -2.79 -6.84
C PHE A 24 -0.73 -1.89 -8.06
N GLY A 25 -1.48 -2.11 -9.15
CA GLY A 25 -1.43 -1.25 -10.34
C GLY A 25 -1.73 0.20 -10.02
N ASP A 26 -2.79 0.45 -9.24
CA ASP A 26 -3.16 1.80 -8.79
C ASP A 26 -1.98 2.47 -8.05
N MET A 27 -1.31 1.74 -7.16
CA MET A 27 -0.17 2.27 -6.41
C MET A 27 1.04 2.60 -7.30
N VAL A 28 1.32 1.78 -8.31
CA VAL A 28 2.36 2.08 -9.30
C VAL A 28 2.03 3.34 -10.09
N ASP A 29 0.76 3.56 -10.43
CA ASP A 29 0.35 4.79 -11.11
C ASP A 29 0.51 6.01 -10.20
N LEU A 30 0.09 5.88 -8.93
CA LEU A 30 0.21 6.94 -7.93
C LEU A 30 1.65 7.42 -7.73
N VAL A 31 2.66 6.53 -7.78
CA VAL A 31 4.06 6.94 -7.57
C VAL A 31 4.55 7.94 -8.63
N ASN A 32 3.94 7.95 -9.82
CA ASN A 32 4.32 8.86 -10.91
C ASN A 32 3.62 10.21 -10.84
N LEU A 33 2.53 10.32 -10.07
CA LEU A 33 1.71 11.53 -9.97
C LEU A 33 2.31 12.57 -9.01
N SER A 34 1.89 13.82 -9.16
CA SER A 34 2.16 14.87 -8.17
C SER A 34 1.26 14.69 -6.95
N VAL A 35 1.67 15.22 -5.79
CA VAL A 35 0.86 15.12 -4.55
C VAL A 35 -0.58 15.62 -4.73
N PRO A 36 -0.86 16.76 -5.40
CA PRO A 36 -2.24 17.18 -5.67
C PRO A 36 -3.03 16.20 -6.54
N GLN A 37 -2.40 15.56 -7.52
CA GLN A 37 -3.05 14.56 -8.37
C GLN A 37 -3.37 13.28 -7.57
N ILE A 38 -2.45 12.84 -6.72
CA ILE A 38 -2.69 11.71 -5.81
C ILE A 38 -3.87 12.01 -4.89
N GLU A 39 -3.92 13.20 -4.31
CA GLU A 39 -5.02 13.63 -3.44
C GLU A 39 -6.37 13.53 -4.17
N LEU A 40 -6.44 14.00 -5.42
CA LEU A 40 -7.64 13.87 -6.24
C LEU A 40 -8.02 12.40 -6.45
N VAL A 41 -7.08 11.54 -6.86
CA VAL A 41 -7.36 10.11 -7.10
C VAL A 41 -7.85 9.42 -5.82
N LEU A 42 -7.15 9.61 -4.71
CA LEU A 42 -7.49 8.97 -3.43
C LEU A 42 -8.84 9.44 -2.89
N ILE A 43 -9.14 10.74 -2.96
CA ILE A 43 -10.42 11.29 -2.50
C ILE A 43 -11.56 10.87 -3.44
N GLN A 44 -11.34 10.87 -4.76
CA GLN A 44 -12.36 10.47 -5.74
C GLN A 44 -12.77 9.01 -5.61
N THR A 45 -11.89 8.13 -5.11
CA THR A 45 -12.30 6.75 -4.80
C THR A 45 -13.41 6.68 -3.75
N GLY A 46 -13.58 7.73 -2.94
CA GLY A 46 -14.49 7.76 -1.80
C GLY A 46 -14.08 6.85 -0.65
N LYS A 47 -12.88 6.25 -0.71
CA LYS A 47 -12.40 5.27 0.27
C LYS A 47 -11.30 5.82 1.18
N PHE A 48 -10.68 6.95 0.83
CA PHE A 48 -9.69 7.63 1.65
C PHE A 48 -10.10 9.07 1.97
N LYS A 49 -9.57 9.57 3.08
CA LYS A 49 -9.50 11.01 3.37
C LYS A 49 -8.10 11.38 3.84
N ILE A 50 -7.78 12.67 3.77
CA ILE A 50 -6.59 13.21 4.43
C ILE A 50 -6.78 13.07 5.94
N ASN A 51 -5.78 12.49 6.58
CA ASN A 51 -5.68 12.36 8.02
C ASN A 51 -4.78 13.45 8.61
N ASP A 52 -3.62 13.68 7.99
CA ASP A 52 -2.62 14.64 8.49
C ASP A 52 -1.68 15.13 7.36
N LYS A 53 -0.99 16.24 7.60
CA LYS A 53 0.09 16.77 6.75
C LYS A 53 1.25 17.19 7.64
N GLN A 54 2.43 16.61 7.44
CA GLN A 54 3.61 16.89 8.28
C GLN A 54 4.80 17.25 7.42
N GLU A 55 5.60 18.22 7.87
CA GLU A 55 6.88 18.53 7.26
C GLU A 55 7.99 17.72 7.93
N ILE A 56 8.67 16.88 7.17
CA ILE A 56 9.77 16.04 7.62
C ILE A 56 10.96 16.24 6.69
N TYR A 57 12.08 16.72 7.22
CA TYR A 57 13.30 17.03 6.45
C TYR A 57 13.05 17.94 5.22
N GLY A 58 12.20 18.96 5.36
CA GLY A 58 11.84 19.88 4.27
C GLY A 58 10.90 19.27 3.22
N GLN A 59 10.30 18.11 3.50
CA GLN A 59 9.34 17.43 2.65
C GLN A 59 7.97 17.41 3.31
N ILE A 60 6.92 17.83 2.60
CA ILE A 60 5.55 17.75 3.10
C ILE A 60 5.03 16.34 2.80
N LEU A 61 4.83 15.55 3.86
CA LEU A 61 4.22 14.24 3.81
C LEU A 61 2.73 14.35 4.10
N ASN A 62 1.91 13.87 3.17
CA ASN A 62 0.47 13.76 3.35
C ASN A 62 0.13 12.33 3.78
N TYR A 63 -0.61 12.22 4.88
CA TYR A 63 -1.13 10.97 5.42
C TYR A 63 -2.60 10.85 5.08
N TYR A 64 -2.98 9.74 4.46
CA TYR A 64 -4.36 9.38 4.15
C TYR A 64 -4.77 8.15 4.94
N GLN A 65 -6.03 8.10 5.35
CA GLN A 65 -6.61 6.98 6.07
C GLN A 65 -7.91 6.54 5.41
N THR A 66 -8.17 5.23 5.42
CA THR A 66 -9.44 4.66 4.95
C THR A 66 -10.64 5.17 5.74
N ILE A 67 -11.75 5.35 5.05
CA ILE A 67 -13.05 5.74 5.62
C ILE A 67 -14.13 4.71 5.31
N ASP A 68 -15.17 4.67 6.14
CA ASP A 68 -16.38 3.92 5.87
C ASP A 68 -17.35 4.69 4.95
N LYS A 69 -18.51 4.07 4.66
CA LYS A 69 -19.58 4.67 3.86
C LYS A 69 -20.12 6.00 4.45
N ASN A 70 -19.95 6.20 5.76
CA ASN A 70 -20.37 7.39 6.48
C ASN A 70 -19.25 8.42 6.60
N LYS A 71 -18.15 8.26 5.85
CA LYS A 71 -16.94 9.11 5.86
C LYS A 71 -16.22 9.17 7.22
N THR A 72 -16.42 8.16 8.06
CA THR A 72 -15.77 8.04 9.37
C THR A 72 -14.44 7.30 9.19
N PRO A 73 -13.32 7.77 9.79
CA PRO A 73 -12.07 7.04 9.74
C PRO A 73 -12.23 5.63 10.30
N ILE A 74 -11.73 4.65 9.56
CA ILE A 74 -11.66 3.27 10.01
C ILE A 74 -10.21 2.84 10.11
N LYS A 75 -9.89 2.04 11.13
CA LYS A 75 -8.60 1.35 11.21
C LYS A 75 -8.56 0.30 10.11
N GLY A 76 -7.50 0.30 9.31
CA GLY A 76 -7.36 -0.66 8.24
C GLY A 76 -6.16 -0.38 7.36
N GLU A 77 -6.22 0.72 6.60
CA GLU A 77 -5.21 1.04 5.60
C GLU A 77 -4.86 2.54 5.66
N THR A 78 -3.59 2.85 5.44
CA THR A 78 -3.09 4.23 5.33
C THR A 78 -2.18 4.37 4.13
N MET A 79 -2.14 5.58 3.56
CA MET A 79 -1.21 5.96 2.51
C MET A 79 -0.39 7.15 2.96
N ILE A 80 0.92 7.13 2.70
CA ILE A 80 1.83 8.25 2.92
C ILE A 80 2.45 8.60 1.58
N VAL A 81 2.35 9.87 1.19
CA VAL A 81 2.90 10.39 -0.08
C VAL A 81 3.58 11.73 0.14
N GLY A 82 4.40 12.15 -0.83
CA GLY A 82 5.17 13.39 -0.75
C GLY A 82 6.64 13.18 -0.38
N ALA A 83 7.02 11.94 -0.04
CA ALA A 83 8.41 11.58 0.15
C ALA A 83 9.14 11.52 -1.20
N TYR A 84 10.35 12.08 -1.26
CA TYR A 84 11.22 12.00 -2.44
C TYR A 84 12.71 11.99 -2.10
N ARG A 85 13.52 11.47 -3.02
CA ARG A 85 14.97 11.65 -3.09
C ARG A 85 15.29 12.53 -4.29
N THR A 86 16.20 13.48 -4.13
CA THR A 86 16.71 14.26 -5.26
C THR A 86 17.97 13.59 -5.81
N THR A 87 18.01 13.36 -7.12
CA THR A 87 19.16 12.84 -7.86
C THR A 87 20.21 13.94 -8.08
N ALA A 88 21.39 13.57 -8.60
CA ALA A 88 22.47 14.54 -8.84
C ALA A 88 22.09 15.62 -9.89
N ASP A 89 21.20 15.30 -10.82
CA ASP A 89 20.66 16.20 -11.85
C ASP A 89 19.42 17.00 -11.38
N GLY A 90 19.01 16.86 -10.11
CA GLY A 90 17.90 17.62 -9.53
C GLY A 90 16.52 17.00 -9.73
N MET A 91 16.41 15.85 -10.38
CA MET A 91 15.15 15.11 -10.52
C MET A 91 14.68 14.54 -9.17
N LYS A 92 13.36 14.63 -8.92
CA LYS A 92 12.73 14.11 -7.69
C LYS A 92 12.18 12.71 -7.92
N LEU A 93 12.83 11.71 -7.34
CA LEU A 93 12.37 10.33 -7.31
C LEU A 93 11.42 10.14 -6.14
N LYS A 94 10.16 9.85 -6.45
CA LYS A 94 9.07 9.82 -5.49
C LYS A 94 9.00 8.46 -4.78
N THR A 95 8.46 8.50 -3.57
CA THR A 95 8.14 7.32 -2.78
C THR A 95 6.72 7.44 -2.25
N ILE A 96 5.97 6.34 -2.35
CA ILE A 96 4.69 6.19 -1.65
C ILE A 96 4.80 5.01 -0.68
N THR A 97 4.10 5.10 0.44
CA THR A 97 4.03 4.04 1.45
C THR A 97 2.57 3.69 1.72
N TYR A 98 2.21 2.44 1.44
CA TYR A 98 0.97 1.82 1.87
C TYR A 98 1.20 1.09 3.17
N ASN A 99 0.34 1.30 4.16
CA ASN A 99 0.32 0.49 5.37
C ASN A 99 -1.04 -0.15 5.57
N THR A 100 -1.05 -1.35 6.14
CA THR A 100 -2.27 -2.02 6.55
C THR A 100 -2.05 -2.93 7.75
N ILE A 101 -3.08 -3.08 8.57
CA ILE A 101 -3.11 -4.08 9.65
C ILE A 101 -3.49 -5.48 9.14
N TYR A 102 -3.94 -5.60 7.88
CA TYR A 102 -4.41 -6.87 7.31
C TYR A 102 -3.30 -7.56 6.51
N GLU A 103 -2.72 -8.63 7.07
CA GLU A 103 -1.66 -9.40 6.42
C GLU A 103 -2.08 -9.94 5.04
N ALA A 104 -3.31 -10.45 4.94
CA ALA A 104 -3.88 -10.97 3.69
C ALA A 104 -3.89 -9.94 2.54
N PHE A 105 -4.01 -8.65 2.84
CA PHE A 105 -3.99 -7.59 1.83
C PHE A 105 -2.58 -7.45 1.23
N VAL A 106 -1.55 -7.52 2.08
CA VAL A 106 -0.16 -7.46 1.64
C VAL A 106 0.22 -8.71 0.87
N GLU A 107 -0.20 -9.90 1.32
CA GLU A 107 0.01 -11.14 0.58
C GLU A 107 -0.63 -11.11 -0.82
N ASN A 108 -1.85 -10.56 -0.93
CA ASN A 108 -2.51 -10.38 -2.21
C ASN A 108 -1.75 -9.39 -3.11
N LEU A 109 -1.24 -8.29 -2.54
CA LEU A 109 -0.43 -7.32 -3.29
C LEU A 109 0.90 -7.91 -3.73
N MET A 110 1.56 -8.73 -2.92
CA MET A 110 2.77 -9.45 -3.34
C MET A 110 2.52 -10.34 -4.55
N LYS A 111 1.38 -11.04 -4.59
CA LYS A 111 0.98 -11.82 -5.79
C LYS A 111 0.81 -10.91 -7.01
N GLN A 112 0.24 -9.72 -6.83
CA GLN A 112 0.12 -8.74 -7.92
C GLN A 112 1.47 -8.19 -8.35
N ILE A 113 2.37 -7.84 -7.42
CA ILE A 113 3.73 -7.37 -7.69
C ILE A 113 4.45 -8.33 -8.65
N VAL A 114 4.43 -9.64 -8.33
CA VAL A 114 5.02 -10.67 -9.19
C VAL A 114 4.33 -10.74 -10.56
N ARG A 115 2.99 -10.67 -10.61
CA ARG A 115 2.23 -10.66 -11.88
C ARG A 115 2.53 -9.44 -12.76
N PHE A 116 2.87 -8.31 -12.15
CA PHE A 116 3.30 -7.10 -12.86
C PHE A 116 4.76 -7.16 -13.32
N GLY A 117 5.43 -8.31 -13.19
CA GLY A 117 6.77 -8.54 -13.72
C GLY A 117 7.91 -8.06 -12.81
N TYR A 118 7.62 -7.70 -11.56
CA TYR A 118 8.66 -7.40 -10.59
C TYR A 118 9.33 -8.68 -10.10
N LYS A 119 10.66 -8.71 -10.13
CA LYS A 119 11.44 -9.86 -9.71
C LYS A 119 11.79 -9.73 -8.22
N GLN A 120 11.56 -10.78 -7.45
CA GLN A 120 12.03 -10.80 -6.05
C GLN A 120 13.56 -10.89 -6.03
N THR A 121 14.22 -9.87 -5.48
CA THR A 121 15.69 -9.77 -5.39
C THR A 121 16.20 -10.12 -3.99
N PHE A 122 15.37 -9.95 -2.97
CA PHE A 122 15.73 -10.24 -1.59
C PHE A 122 14.55 -10.78 -0.78
N LYS A 123 14.86 -11.66 0.17
CA LYS A 123 13.96 -12.13 1.21
C LYS A 123 14.77 -12.29 2.50
N GLY A 124 14.30 -11.65 3.57
CA GLY A 124 14.95 -11.68 4.87
C GLY A 124 13.94 -11.70 6.01
N HIS A 125 14.40 -12.13 7.17
CA HIS A 125 13.62 -12.15 8.40
C HIS A 125 14.53 -11.92 9.59
N ASP A 126 14.07 -11.11 10.54
CA ASP A 126 14.67 -10.94 11.85
C ASP A 126 13.62 -11.14 12.96
N ARG A 127 14.01 -10.95 14.22
CA ARG A 127 13.14 -11.11 15.39
C ARG A 127 11.88 -10.24 15.35
N VAL A 128 11.89 -9.13 14.63
CA VAL A 128 10.84 -8.10 14.66
C VAL A 128 10.04 -8.06 13.34
N LYS A 129 10.66 -8.38 12.21
CA LYS A 129 10.02 -8.22 10.89
C LYS A 129 10.44 -9.29 9.87
N ARG A 130 9.58 -9.50 8.88
CA ARG A 130 9.89 -10.15 7.60
C ARG A 130 9.95 -9.09 6.52
N MET A 131 10.93 -9.18 5.63
CA MET A 131 11.14 -8.23 4.54
C MET A 131 11.29 -8.96 3.22
N PHE A 132 10.69 -8.41 2.18
CA PHE A 132 10.84 -8.85 0.80
C PHE A 132 11.14 -7.62 -0.06
N ILE A 133 12.02 -7.79 -1.04
CA ILE A 133 12.31 -6.75 -2.02
C ILE A 133 11.97 -7.28 -3.40
N PHE A 134 11.27 -6.45 -4.16
CA PHE A 134 10.94 -6.69 -5.55
C PHE A 134 11.40 -5.51 -6.40
N ASP A 135 11.98 -5.83 -7.55
CA ASP A 135 12.60 -4.84 -8.42
C ASP A 135 12.17 -5.04 -9.87
N ASN A 136 12.04 -3.92 -10.58
CA ASN A 136 12.10 -3.86 -12.04
C ASN A 136 12.98 -2.67 -12.47
N GLN A 137 12.97 -2.31 -13.75
CA GLN A 137 13.78 -1.20 -14.27
C GLN A 137 13.37 0.19 -13.73
N LEU A 138 12.12 0.37 -13.28
CA LEU A 138 11.56 1.68 -12.95
C LEU A 138 11.37 1.90 -11.45
N ASN A 139 11.05 0.86 -10.70
CA ASN A 139 10.69 0.95 -9.30
C ASN A 139 11.35 -0.13 -8.46
N HIS A 140 11.62 0.26 -7.21
CA HIS A 140 12.07 -0.58 -6.12
C HIS A 140 10.94 -0.71 -5.09
N ILE A 141 10.59 -1.94 -4.74
CA ILE A 141 9.47 -2.22 -3.84
C ILE A 141 9.97 -2.95 -2.62
N THR A 142 9.76 -2.37 -1.43
CA THR A 142 10.01 -3.03 -0.16
C THR A 142 8.68 -3.43 0.47
N VAL A 143 8.54 -4.71 0.80
CA VAL A 143 7.39 -5.24 1.55
C VAL A 143 7.85 -5.63 2.94
N LEU A 144 7.14 -5.15 3.96
CA LEU A 144 7.43 -5.37 5.37
C LEU A 144 6.23 -6.00 6.07
N PHE A 145 6.48 -7.07 6.82
CA PHE A 145 5.54 -7.60 7.80
C PHE A 145 6.16 -7.46 9.18
N LYS A 146 5.48 -6.81 10.12
CA LYS A 146 5.90 -6.90 11.52
C LYS A 146 5.41 -8.22 12.13
N ASN A 147 6.27 -8.87 12.89
CA ASN A 147 5.96 -10.15 13.54
C ASN A 147 4.92 -10.00 14.66
N ASP A 148 4.72 -8.79 15.18
CA ASP A 148 3.67 -8.46 16.16
C ASP A 148 2.29 -8.23 15.51
N HIS A 149 2.19 -8.38 14.19
CA HIS A 149 0.99 -8.14 13.37
C HIS A 149 0.38 -6.73 13.54
N SER A 150 1.12 -5.77 14.10
CA SER A 150 0.62 -4.42 14.35
C SER A 150 0.51 -3.58 13.08
N LEU A 151 1.41 -3.79 12.13
CA LEU A 151 1.48 -3.03 10.88
C LEU A 151 2.28 -3.79 9.82
N ASN A 152 1.74 -3.81 8.61
CA ASN A 152 2.42 -4.29 7.42
C ASN A 152 2.50 -3.14 6.41
N SER A 153 3.55 -3.12 5.60
CA SER A 153 3.83 -1.99 4.71
C SER A 153 4.29 -2.45 3.33
N ILE A 154 3.89 -1.69 2.31
CA ILE A 154 4.47 -1.74 0.97
C ILE A 154 4.97 -0.34 0.63
N ILE A 155 6.26 -0.24 0.36
CA ILE A 155 6.95 1.01 0.02
C ILE A 155 7.36 0.89 -1.44
N ILE A 156 6.88 1.80 -2.29
CA ILE A 156 7.22 1.84 -3.72
C ILE A 156 8.01 3.11 -3.96
N ARG A 157 9.23 2.95 -4.46
CA ARG A 157 10.17 4.03 -4.73
C ARG A 157 10.57 4.01 -6.21
N GLN A 158 10.59 5.18 -6.83
CA GLN A 158 11.16 5.34 -8.17
C GLN A 158 12.67 5.16 -8.15
N LYS A 159 13.20 4.43 -9.13
CA LYS A 159 14.63 4.25 -9.34
C LYS A 159 15.22 5.38 -10.16
N GLU A 160 16.48 5.66 -9.91
CA GLU A 160 17.31 6.44 -10.82
C GLU A 160 17.69 5.58 -12.02
N LEU A 161 17.19 5.95 -13.21
CA LEU A 161 17.41 5.18 -14.44
C LEU A 161 18.91 5.12 -14.77
N GLY A 162 19.41 3.91 -15.01
CA GLY A 162 20.80 3.68 -15.41
C GLY A 162 21.83 3.70 -14.27
N ILE A 163 21.42 3.98 -13.03
CA ILE A 163 22.31 3.94 -11.86
C ILE A 163 21.93 2.80 -10.93
N GLU A 164 20.63 2.61 -10.68
CA GLU A 164 20.14 1.58 -9.77
C GLU A 164 19.84 0.26 -10.52
N PRO A 165 20.28 -0.90 -9.98
CA PRO A 165 20.03 -2.22 -10.58
C PRO A 165 18.56 -2.62 -10.54
#